data_AF-A0A2T7PIP5-F1
#
_entry.id   AF-A0A2T7PIP5-F1
#
_cell.length_a   1.000
_cell.length_b   1.000
_cell.length_c   1.000
_cell.angle_alpha   90.00
_cell.angle_beta   90.00
_cell.angle_gamma   90.00
#
_symmetry.space_group_name_H-M   'P 1'
#
loop_
_entity.id
_entity.type
_entity.pdbx_description
1 polymer ?
#
loop_
_entity_poly.entity_id
_entity_poly.type
_entity_poly.pdbx_seq_one_letter_code
_entity_poly.pdbx_strand_id
1 'polypeptide(L)'
;MGCGGSKKNEFRRSSPADQHHINIQIGDEVKIPNGRPVLIFVFGGPGSKKGRLVGELVETYGFNFINVEKILLRNLAEKASKYSPLPDAAQEVQNTFMDDTQMMSLGWILEEVSKLLEVNGGKSCNFVVDIMPNLRFLIKADIFLADCSEEIKKFENKHPIAFAINFVQRSSKPSKKETDLSKDKEEKGPMRSDEADSSRTRRRLTLFENNVKPLIDFFHHSGRLVTLDVTGARMDLVWSRLCELFTSLHLSSQVLVNYTVIFLFDHIGELQQLITENYNVQVISLQSLLDNPNCTLEEAMAALSKRLEQSDPTTKTFVASLSGTNIAEDSVCQSQEHSIMFVDEEVTQLDKFLDVCKAKGGTCPFKFKAVCTTGNTMCLFPSQVSLTLCKEMAMVLSRYSQH
;
A
#
# COMPACT_ATOMS: atom_id res chain seq x y z
N MET A 1 0.34 33.83 50.89
CA MET A 1 -0.39 32.66 51.45
C MET A 1 -1.67 32.53 50.66
N GLY A 2 -2.05 31.45 49.99
CA GLY A 2 -1.51 30.11 49.76
C GLY A 2 -2.63 29.28 49.11
N CYS A 3 -2.27 28.41 48.15
CA CYS A 3 -2.90 27.17 47.64
C CYS A 3 -4.38 26.84 48.01
N GLY A 4 -5.21 26.19 47.19
CA GLY A 4 -5.00 25.33 46.02
C GLY A 4 -6.13 24.28 45.95
N GLY A 5 -6.35 23.65 44.79
CA GLY A 5 -7.17 22.42 44.71
C GLY A 5 -8.03 22.17 43.47
N SER A 6 -7.58 22.47 42.24
CA SER A 6 -8.20 21.88 41.05
C SER A 6 -7.71 20.44 40.86
N LYS A 7 -8.66 19.51 40.86
CA LYS A 7 -8.45 18.07 40.70
C LYS A 7 -7.67 17.78 39.41
N LYS A 8 -6.53 17.11 39.57
CA LYS A 8 -5.75 16.52 38.47
C LYS A 8 -6.64 15.52 37.74
N ASN A 9 -6.92 15.80 36.47
CA ASN A 9 -7.30 14.77 35.52
C ASN A 9 -6.03 13.97 35.25
N GLU A 10 -5.87 12.84 35.91
CA GLU A 10 -4.85 11.85 35.55
C GLU A 10 -5.18 11.37 34.14
N PHE A 11 -4.53 11.99 33.15
CA PHE A 11 -4.24 11.31 31.90
C PHE A 11 -3.50 10.03 32.27
N ARG A 12 -4.22 8.91 32.29
CA ARG A 12 -3.62 7.59 32.22
C ARG A 12 -2.73 7.60 30.98
N ARG A 13 -1.43 7.75 31.23
CA ARG A 13 -0.37 7.47 30.28
C ARG A 13 -0.60 6.05 29.79
N SER A 14 -1.05 5.90 28.54
CA SER A 14 -0.79 4.67 27.81
C SER A 14 0.73 4.58 27.71
N SER A 15 1.25 3.50 28.28
CA SER A 15 2.67 3.14 28.26
C SER A 15 3.20 3.09 26.81
N PRO A 16 4.51 3.25 26.56
CA PRO A 16 5.12 3.20 25.22
C PRO A 16 5.12 1.80 24.56
N ALA A 17 4.21 0.91 24.97
CA ALA A 17 4.23 -0.52 24.63
C ALA A 17 2.94 -1.02 23.94
N ASP A 18 2.07 -0.13 23.44
CA ASP A 18 0.97 -0.53 22.55
C ASP A 18 1.45 -0.56 21.09
N GLN A 19 2.52 -1.33 20.81
CA GLN A 19 2.79 -1.79 19.45
C GLN A 19 1.57 -2.61 19.02
N HIS A 20 0.75 -2.05 18.14
CA HIS A 20 -0.37 -2.78 17.54
C HIS A 20 0.22 -3.91 16.69
N HIS A 21 0.46 -5.06 17.31
CA HIS A 21 0.97 -6.24 16.63
C HIS A 21 -0.03 -6.69 15.59
N ILE A 22 0.34 -6.55 14.32
CA ILE A 22 -0.41 -7.12 13.22
C ILE A 22 -0.12 -8.62 13.19
N ASN A 23 -1.20 -9.40 13.30
CA ASN A 23 -1.11 -10.84 13.27
C ASN A 23 -0.98 -11.29 11.81
N ILE A 24 0.16 -11.89 11.48
CA ILE A 24 0.44 -12.52 10.20
C ILE A 24 0.69 -14.01 10.42
N GLN A 25 0.01 -14.85 9.66
CA GLN A 25 0.22 -16.29 9.61
C GLN A 25 0.76 -16.65 8.23
N ILE A 26 1.90 -17.33 8.19
CA ILE A 26 2.59 -17.70 6.95
C ILE A 26 2.63 -19.22 6.91
N GLY A 27 2.13 -19.82 5.84
CA GLY A 27 2.23 -21.27 5.64
C GLY A 27 3.66 -21.70 5.29
N ASP A 28 4.00 -22.94 5.62
CA ASP A 28 5.37 -23.47 5.54
C ASP A 28 5.92 -23.57 4.09
N GLU A 29 5.04 -23.61 3.09
CA GLU A 29 5.41 -23.72 1.67
C GLU A 29 5.35 -22.37 0.94
N VAL A 30 5.16 -21.26 1.66
CA VAL A 30 5.20 -19.91 1.08
C VAL A 30 6.64 -19.60 0.65
N LYS A 31 6.86 -19.59 -0.66
CA LYS A 31 8.14 -19.27 -1.29
C LYS A 31 7.95 -18.64 -2.64
N ILE A 32 8.97 -17.92 -3.10
CA ILE A 32 8.99 -17.38 -4.45
C ILE A 32 9.73 -18.38 -5.34
N PRO A 33 9.09 -18.89 -6.42
CA PRO A 33 9.72 -19.87 -7.29
C PRO A 33 10.95 -19.29 -7.99
N ASN A 34 11.94 -20.15 -8.24
CA ASN A 34 13.15 -19.78 -8.97
C ASN A 34 12.80 -19.52 -10.45
N GLY A 35 12.91 -18.26 -10.86
CA GLY A 35 12.53 -17.80 -12.21
C GLY A 35 11.38 -16.79 -12.16
N ARG A 36 11.33 -15.90 -13.15
CA ARG A 36 10.19 -15.00 -13.37
C ARG A 36 9.23 -15.64 -14.38
N PRO A 37 7.91 -15.41 -14.29
CA PRO A 37 7.20 -14.42 -13.45
C PRO A 37 6.71 -14.94 -12.08
N VAL A 38 6.58 -14.05 -11.09
CA VAL A 38 5.93 -14.36 -9.79
C VAL A 38 4.43 -14.11 -9.89
N LEU A 39 3.61 -15.11 -9.57
CA LEU A 39 2.15 -15.02 -9.57
C LEU A 39 1.58 -15.21 -8.16
N ILE A 40 0.85 -14.20 -7.66
CA ILE A 40 0.23 -14.22 -6.33
C ILE A 40 -1.28 -14.02 -6.46
N PHE A 41 -2.06 -14.85 -5.78
CA PHE A 41 -3.51 -14.65 -5.66
C PHE A 41 -3.83 -13.84 -4.40
N VAL A 42 -4.83 -12.97 -4.49
CA VAL A 42 -5.25 -12.13 -3.36
C VAL A 42 -6.72 -12.33 -3.08
N PHE A 43 -7.02 -12.52 -1.79
CA PHE A 43 -8.36 -12.66 -1.24
C PHE A 43 -8.61 -11.58 -0.20
N GLY A 44 -9.85 -11.12 -0.10
CA GLY A 44 -10.26 -10.20 0.95
C GLY A 44 -11.74 -9.86 0.87
N GLY A 45 -12.42 -9.96 2.00
CA GLY A 45 -13.83 -9.63 2.12
C GLY A 45 -14.10 -8.13 1.98
N PRO A 46 -15.38 -7.73 1.84
CA PRO A 46 -15.76 -6.32 1.86
C PRO A 46 -15.23 -5.61 3.10
N GLY A 47 -14.59 -4.46 2.90
CA GLY A 47 -14.01 -3.66 3.99
C GLY A 47 -12.55 -3.96 4.33
N SER A 48 -11.96 -5.06 3.80
CA SER A 48 -10.57 -5.45 4.12
C SER A 48 -9.50 -4.51 3.56
N LYS A 49 -9.90 -3.48 2.83
CA LYS A 49 -9.03 -2.48 2.18
C LYS A 49 -7.98 -3.10 1.24
N LYS A 50 -8.21 -4.33 0.75
CA LYS A 50 -7.30 -5.03 -0.18
C LYS A 50 -6.88 -4.19 -1.39
N GLY A 51 -7.77 -3.33 -1.90
CA GLY A 51 -7.47 -2.47 -3.04
C GLY A 51 -6.30 -1.51 -2.80
N ARG A 52 -6.16 -0.97 -1.57
CA ARG A 52 -5.02 -0.13 -1.21
C ARG A 52 -3.72 -0.95 -1.17
N LEU A 53 -3.73 -2.09 -0.47
CA LEU A 53 -2.55 -2.95 -0.33
C LEU A 53 -2.09 -3.52 -1.67
N VAL A 54 -3.03 -3.89 -2.56
CA VAL A 54 -2.71 -4.29 -3.93
C VAL A 54 -2.11 -3.13 -4.73
N GLY A 55 -2.60 -1.90 -4.55
CA GLY A 55 -1.98 -0.70 -5.14
C GLY A 55 -0.52 -0.53 -4.70
N GLU A 56 -0.26 -0.66 -3.41
CA GLU A 56 1.10 -0.60 -2.86
C GLU A 56 2.00 -1.73 -3.42
N LEU A 57 1.47 -2.93 -3.68
CA LEU A 57 2.21 -4.01 -4.36
C LEU A 57 2.59 -3.66 -5.80
N VAL A 58 1.66 -3.05 -6.55
CA VAL A 58 1.88 -2.59 -7.92
C VAL A 58 3.01 -1.55 -7.94
N GLU A 59 2.88 -0.51 -7.11
CA GLU A 59 3.83 0.61 -7.03
C GLU A 59 5.21 0.18 -6.51
N THR A 60 5.25 -0.67 -5.48
CA THR A 60 6.52 -1.02 -4.80
C THR A 60 7.28 -2.14 -5.49
N TYR A 61 6.57 -3.17 -5.94
CA TYR A 61 7.19 -4.41 -6.43
C TYR A 61 6.97 -4.62 -7.94
N GLY A 62 6.35 -3.67 -8.63
CA GLY A 62 6.11 -3.72 -10.07
C GLY A 62 5.18 -4.85 -10.49
N PHE A 63 4.20 -5.19 -9.64
CA PHE A 63 3.20 -6.20 -9.99
C PHE A 63 2.21 -5.65 -11.03
N ASN A 64 1.82 -6.50 -11.98
CA ASN A 64 0.68 -6.25 -12.84
C ASN A 64 -0.58 -6.76 -12.15
N PHE A 65 -1.52 -5.86 -11.88
CA PHE A 65 -2.77 -6.22 -11.21
C PHE A 65 -3.82 -6.71 -12.21
N ILE A 66 -4.31 -7.92 -11.99
CA ILE A 66 -5.44 -8.51 -12.73
C ILE A 66 -6.63 -8.59 -11.78
N ASN A 67 -7.74 -7.96 -12.19
CA ASN A 67 -9.01 -8.03 -11.47
C ASN A 67 -10.03 -8.81 -12.29
N VAL A 68 -10.42 -10.00 -11.80
CA VAL A 68 -11.34 -10.90 -12.51
C VAL A 68 -12.73 -10.30 -12.68
N GLU A 69 -13.22 -9.50 -11.72
CA GLU A 69 -14.50 -8.80 -11.85
C GLU A 69 -14.51 -7.88 -13.07
N LYS A 70 -13.41 -7.15 -13.32
CA LYS A 70 -13.28 -6.29 -14.52
C LYS A 70 -13.27 -7.10 -15.81
N ILE A 71 -12.62 -8.27 -15.82
CA ILE A 71 -12.60 -9.17 -16.98
C ILE A 71 -14.01 -9.63 -17.29
N LEU A 72 -14.74 -10.12 -16.28
CA LEU A 72 -16.11 -10.58 -16.40
C LEU A 72 -17.02 -9.46 -16.94
N LEU A 73 -16.93 -8.25 -16.38
CA LEU A 73 -17.74 -7.11 -16.83
C LEU A 73 -17.42 -6.70 -18.27
N ARG A 74 -16.15 -6.70 -18.69
CA ARG A 74 -15.77 -6.43 -20.08
C ARG A 74 -16.34 -7.51 -21.01
N ASN A 75 -16.14 -8.78 -20.68
CA ASN A 75 -16.60 -9.90 -21.50
C ASN A 75 -18.13 -9.93 -21.59
N LEU A 76 -18.83 -9.55 -20.52
CA LEU A 76 -20.28 -9.33 -20.51
C LEU A 76 -20.70 -8.21 -21.46
N ALA A 77 -20.04 -7.04 -21.39
CA ALA A 77 -20.34 -5.91 -22.25
C ALA A 77 -20.07 -6.19 -23.74
N GLU A 78 -18.98 -6.89 -24.06
CA GLU A 78 -18.64 -7.29 -25.42
C GLU A 78 -19.59 -8.33 -26.00
N LYS A 79 -20.15 -9.21 -25.16
CA LYS A 79 -21.23 -10.10 -25.59
C LYS A 79 -22.54 -9.34 -25.71
N ALA A 80 -22.87 -8.45 -24.77
CA ALA A 80 -24.08 -7.61 -24.83
C ALA A 80 -24.17 -6.81 -26.13
N SER A 81 -23.07 -6.19 -26.55
CA SER A 81 -22.99 -5.40 -27.78
C SER A 81 -23.18 -6.22 -29.06
N LYS A 82 -22.96 -7.55 -29.00
CA LYS A 82 -23.25 -8.47 -30.11
C LYS A 82 -24.74 -8.81 -30.23
N TYR A 83 -25.53 -8.64 -29.17
CA TYR A 83 -26.94 -9.05 -29.13
C TYR A 83 -27.96 -7.91 -29.25
N SER A 84 -27.65 -6.63 -28.96
CA SER A 84 -28.51 -5.48 -29.33
C SER A 84 -27.87 -4.10 -29.07
N PRO A 85 -28.15 -3.03 -29.87
CA PRO A 85 -27.71 -1.65 -29.61
C PRO A 85 -28.62 -0.84 -28.64
N LEU A 86 -29.70 -1.41 -28.09
CA LEU A 86 -30.72 -0.66 -27.35
C LEU A 86 -30.53 -0.65 -25.82
N PRO A 87 -30.98 0.40 -25.10
CA PRO A 87 -30.71 0.61 -23.66
C PRO A 87 -31.32 -0.44 -22.71
N ASP A 88 -32.35 -1.18 -23.13
CA ASP A 88 -33.03 -2.21 -22.33
C ASP A 88 -32.35 -3.60 -22.40
N ALA A 89 -31.25 -3.72 -23.15
CA ALA A 89 -30.52 -4.96 -23.34
C ALA A 89 -29.79 -5.46 -22.07
N ALA A 90 -29.57 -4.63 -21.05
CA ALA A 90 -28.85 -5.05 -19.85
C ALA A 90 -29.59 -6.18 -19.10
N GLN A 91 -30.92 -6.10 -19.01
CA GLN A 91 -31.74 -7.09 -18.30
C GLN A 91 -31.90 -8.39 -19.10
N GLU A 92 -32.08 -8.29 -20.42
CA GLU A 92 -32.18 -9.46 -21.32
C GLU A 92 -30.83 -10.16 -21.53
N VAL A 93 -29.74 -9.40 -21.68
CA VAL A 93 -28.39 -9.97 -21.71
C VAL A 93 -28.10 -10.63 -20.38
N GLN A 94 -28.45 -10.01 -19.26
CA GLN A 94 -28.30 -10.61 -17.93
C GLN A 94 -29.09 -11.91 -17.79
N ASN A 95 -30.36 -11.96 -18.22
CA ASN A 95 -31.18 -13.18 -18.15
C ASN A 95 -30.65 -14.29 -19.07
N THR A 96 -30.29 -13.95 -20.32
CA THR A 96 -29.72 -14.91 -21.29
C THR A 96 -28.36 -15.44 -20.81
N PHE A 97 -27.54 -14.62 -20.14
CA PHE A 97 -26.29 -15.04 -19.52
C PHE A 97 -26.48 -15.89 -18.26
N MET A 98 -27.57 -15.67 -17.52
CA MET A 98 -27.91 -16.45 -16.32
C MET A 98 -28.44 -17.85 -16.68
N ASP A 99 -28.96 -18.04 -17.89
CA ASP A 99 -29.36 -19.35 -18.41
C ASP A 99 -28.16 -20.12 -18.99
N ASP A 100 -27.15 -19.42 -19.54
CA ASP A 100 -25.90 -19.99 -20.06
C ASP A 100 -24.84 -20.23 -18.95
N THR A 101 -25.28 -20.78 -17.82
CA THR A 101 -24.54 -20.89 -16.53
C THR A 101 -23.22 -21.67 -16.64
N GLN A 102 -23.00 -22.46 -17.70
CA GLN A 102 -21.72 -23.17 -17.93
C GLN A 102 -20.54 -22.24 -18.29
N MET A 103 -20.79 -21.00 -18.70
CA MET A 103 -19.74 -20.08 -19.18
C MET A 103 -18.95 -19.35 -18.09
N MET A 104 -19.28 -19.51 -16.80
CA MET A 104 -18.59 -18.81 -15.70
C MET A 104 -18.08 -19.77 -14.62
N SER A 105 -17.52 -20.90 -15.05
CA SER A 105 -16.75 -21.77 -14.17
C SER A 105 -15.44 -21.11 -13.74
N LEU A 106 -14.86 -21.59 -12.64
CA LEU A 106 -13.52 -21.20 -12.24
C LEU A 106 -12.50 -21.55 -13.34
N GLY A 107 -12.66 -22.69 -14.02
CA GLY A 107 -11.86 -23.05 -15.20
C GLY A 107 -11.85 -21.99 -16.31
N TRP A 108 -13.00 -21.41 -16.66
CA TRP A 108 -13.07 -20.32 -17.65
C TRP A 108 -12.38 -19.05 -17.15
N ILE A 109 -12.59 -18.68 -15.88
CA ILE A 109 -11.93 -17.52 -15.27
C ILE A 109 -10.41 -17.67 -15.32
N LEU A 110 -9.90 -18.85 -14.96
CA LEU A 110 -8.47 -19.16 -15.00
C LEU A 110 -7.93 -19.13 -16.44
N GLU A 111 -8.73 -19.51 -17.44
CA GLU A 111 -8.36 -19.39 -18.84
C GLU A 111 -8.25 -17.92 -19.29
N GLU A 112 -9.18 -17.07 -18.91
CA GLU A 112 -9.11 -15.63 -19.21
C GLU A 112 -7.94 -14.95 -18.51
N VAL A 113 -7.66 -15.33 -17.26
CA VAL A 113 -6.44 -14.88 -16.56
C VAL A 113 -5.19 -15.37 -17.30
N SER A 114 -5.14 -16.63 -17.73
CA SER A 114 -4.02 -17.20 -18.50
C SER A 114 -3.75 -16.40 -19.79
N LYS A 115 -4.79 -16.04 -20.56
CA LYS A 115 -4.65 -15.18 -21.75
C LYS A 115 -4.01 -13.83 -21.42
N LEU A 116 -4.43 -13.18 -20.34
CA LEU A 116 -3.84 -11.90 -19.91
C LEU A 116 -2.40 -12.06 -19.42
N LEU A 117 -2.08 -13.17 -18.75
CA LEU A 117 -0.71 -13.48 -18.35
C LEU A 117 0.18 -13.68 -19.59
N GLU A 118 -0.32 -14.31 -20.64
CA GLU A 118 0.44 -14.51 -21.89
C GLU A 118 0.61 -13.22 -22.70
N VAL A 119 -0.43 -12.37 -22.79
CA VAL A 119 -0.39 -11.09 -23.50
C VAL A 119 0.53 -10.08 -22.80
N ASN A 120 0.44 -9.99 -21.48
CA ASN A 120 1.25 -9.07 -20.67
C ASN A 120 2.61 -9.68 -20.25
N GLY A 121 2.81 -10.97 -20.56
CA GLY A 121 3.89 -11.82 -20.06
C GLY A 121 5.13 -11.83 -20.93
N GLY A 122 5.79 -10.68 -21.06
CA GLY A 122 7.24 -10.72 -21.23
C GLY A 122 7.87 -11.54 -20.07
N LYS A 123 9.03 -12.18 -20.29
CA LYS A 123 9.68 -13.13 -19.35
C LYS A 123 9.98 -12.59 -17.92
N SER A 124 9.60 -11.38 -17.56
CA SER A 124 10.04 -10.67 -16.35
C SER A 124 8.96 -9.95 -15.54
N CYS A 125 7.67 -10.08 -15.87
CA CYS A 125 6.57 -9.35 -15.23
C CYS A 125 5.96 -10.12 -14.05
N ASN A 126 5.91 -9.54 -12.85
CA ASN A 126 5.19 -10.15 -11.71
C ASN A 126 3.68 -9.86 -11.82
N PHE A 127 2.84 -10.74 -11.29
CA PHE A 127 1.37 -10.65 -11.38
C PHE A 127 0.69 -10.87 -10.03
N VAL A 128 -0.28 -10.01 -9.74
CA VAL A 128 -1.15 -10.14 -8.57
C VAL A 128 -2.59 -10.23 -9.07
N VAL A 129 -3.31 -11.26 -8.67
CA VAL A 129 -4.63 -11.59 -9.21
C VAL A 129 -5.68 -11.58 -8.11
N ASP A 130 -6.65 -10.68 -8.21
CA ASP A 130 -7.90 -10.73 -7.44
C ASP A 130 -8.88 -11.60 -8.21
N ILE A 131 -8.91 -12.89 -7.86
CA ILE A 131 -9.67 -13.92 -8.57
C ILE A 131 -11.18 -13.86 -8.29
N MET A 132 -11.61 -13.04 -7.32
CA MET A 132 -12.98 -13.05 -6.84
C MET A 132 -13.86 -11.96 -7.45
N PRO A 133 -14.86 -12.32 -8.26
CA PRO A 133 -15.86 -11.36 -8.69
C PRO A 133 -16.84 -11.05 -7.56
N ASN A 134 -17.07 -9.78 -7.26
CA ASN A 134 -18.10 -9.36 -6.31
C ASN A 134 -19.48 -9.17 -7.00
N LEU A 135 -19.76 -10.01 -8.02
CA LEU A 135 -20.99 -9.97 -8.82
C LEU A 135 -21.99 -10.99 -8.29
N ARG A 136 -22.91 -10.48 -7.48
CA ARG A 136 -23.98 -11.22 -6.76
C ARG A 136 -24.83 -12.15 -7.62
N PHE A 137 -24.89 -11.91 -8.93
CA PHE A 137 -25.75 -12.59 -9.88
C PHE A 137 -25.01 -13.62 -10.76
N LEU A 138 -23.69 -13.54 -10.87
CA LEU A 138 -22.91 -14.49 -11.67
C LEU A 138 -22.53 -15.73 -10.87
N ILE A 139 -22.47 -15.61 -9.54
CA ILE A 139 -22.11 -16.70 -8.66
C ILE A 139 -23.37 -17.41 -8.16
N LYS A 140 -23.91 -18.36 -8.94
CA LYS A 140 -24.72 -19.44 -8.35
C LYS A 140 -23.73 -20.37 -7.61
N ALA A 141 -23.65 -20.16 -6.29
CA ALA A 141 -22.62 -20.66 -5.39
C ALA A 141 -22.44 -22.19 -5.38
N ASP A 142 -23.46 -22.95 -5.79
CA ASP A 142 -23.46 -24.41 -5.58
C ASP A 142 -22.66 -25.19 -6.64
N ILE A 143 -22.37 -24.59 -7.81
CA ILE A 143 -21.65 -25.26 -8.92
C ILE A 143 -20.21 -24.75 -9.04
N PHE A 144 -19.91 -23.54 -8.53
CA PHE A 144 -18.69 -22.83 -8.87
C PHE A 144 -17.42 -23.41 -8.21
N LEU A 145 -17.49 -24.05 -7.03
CA LEU A 145 -16.29 -24.34 -6.21
C LEU A 145 -16.30 -25.62 -5.38
N ALA A 146 -17.22 -26.55 -5.61
CA ALA A 146 -17.25 -27.80 -4.83
C ALA A 146 -15.96 -28.64 -5.02
N ASP A 147 -15.26 -28.48 -6.15
CA ASP A 147 -13.94 -29.07 -6.40
C ASP A 147 -13.07 -28.14 -7.27
N CYS A 148 -12.46 -27.12 -6.66
CA CYS A 148 -11.57 -26.19 -7.35
C CYS A 148 -10.15 -26.74 -7.57
N SER A 149 -9.81 -27.89 -6.97
CA SER A 149 -8.42 -28.37 -6.89
C SER A 149 -7.85 -28.73 -8.26
N GLU A 150 -8.63 -29.46 -9.07
CA GLU A 150 -8.18 -29.91 -10.40
C GLU A 150 -8.01 -28.75 -11.38
N GLU A 151 -8.91 -27.76 -11.32
CA GLU A 151 -8.81 -26.56 -12.17
C GLU A 151 -7.60 -25.70 -11.82
N ILE A 152 -7.34 -25.51 -10.52
CA ILE A 152 -6.14 -24.76 -10.07
C ILE A 152 -4.87 -25.52 -10.46
N LYS A 153 -4.78 -26.83 -10.23
CA LYS A 153 -3.60 -27.63 -10.64
C LYS A 153 -3.37 -27.56 -12.14
N LYS A 154 -4.44 -27.63 -12.96
CA LYS A 154 -4.35 -27.51 -14.42
C LYS A 154 -3.80 -26.14 -14.83
N PHE A 155 -4.21 -25.09 -14.14
CA PHE A 155 -3.68 -23.74 -14.35
C PHE A 155 -2.21 -23.63 -13.90
N GLU A 156 -1.85 -24.19 -12.74
CA GLU A 156 -0.48 -24.19 -12.20
C GLU A 156 0.54 -24.90 -13.10
N ASN A 157 0.11 -25.90 -13.88
CA ASN A 157 0.95 -26.56 -14.88
C ASN A 157 1.49 -25.60 -15.94
N LYS A 158 0.77 -24.49 -16.21
CA LYS A 158 1.20 -23.45 -17.16
C LYS A 158 1.75 -22.23 -16.45
N HIS A 159 1.11 -21.83 -15.35
CA HIS A 159 1.41 -20.62 -14.61
C HIS A 159 1.52 -20.94 -13.12
N PRO A 160 2.71 -21.32 -12.63
CA PRO A 160 2.91 -21.67 -11.23
C PRO A 160 2.51 -20.51 -10.31
N ILE A 161 1.58 -20.77 -9.39
CA ILE A 161 1.17 -19.80 -8.37
C ILE A 161 2.15 -19.93 -7.20
N ALA A 162 2.80 -18.82 -6.82
CA ALA A 162 3.76 -18.81 -5.72
C ALA A 162 3.06 -19.08 -4.39
N PHE A 163 2.08 -18.26 -4.06
CA PHE A 163 1.24 -18.37 -2.87
C PHE A 163 0.02 -17.47 -3.00
N ALA A 164 -0.88 -17.53 -2.02
CA ALA A 164 -2.00 -16.62 -1.90
C ALA A 164 -1.95 -15.77 -0.62
N ILE A 165 -2.47 -14.55 -0.69
CA ILE A 165 -2.61 -13.64 0.44
C ILE A 165 -4.09 -13.46 0.77
N ASN A 166 -4.48 -13.70 2.01
CA ASN A 166 -5.83 -13.51 2.51
C ASN A 166 -5.87 -12.38 3.55
N PHE A 167 -6.53 -11.28 3.19
CA PHE A 167 -6.78 -10.15 4.08
C PHE A 167 -8.06 -10.38 4.88
N VAL A 168 -7.89 -10.74 6.15
CA VAL A 168 -8.99 -11.05 7.07
C VAL A 168 -9.37 -9.82 7.86
N GLN A 169 -10.64 -9.43 7.74
CA GLN A 169 -11.26 -8.46 8.63
C GLN A 169 -12.29 -9.16 9.49
N ARG A 170 -11.98 -9.34 10.77
CA ARG A 170 -12.91 -9.84 11.77
C ARG A 170 -13.81 -8.69 12.15
N SER A 171 -15.09 -8.76 11.78
CA SER A 171 -16.05 -7.83 12.39
C SER A 171 -16.03 -8.08 13.90
N SER A 172 -15.86 -7.03 14.70
CA SER A 172 -16.26 -7.11 16.09
C SER A 172 -17.72 -7.52 16.08
N LYS A 173 -18.04 -8.69 16.65
CA LYS A 173 -19.42 -9.06 16.93
C LYS A 173 -20.10 -7.83 17.53
N PRO A 174 -21.33 -7.44 17.15
CA PRO A 174 -22.06 -6.49 17.95
C PRO A 174 -22.18 -7.15 19.32
N SER A 175 -21.42 -6.65 20.30
CA SER A 175 -21.63 -7.00 21.68
C SER A 175 -23.10 -6.75 21.96
N LYS A 176 -23.82 -7.76 22.44
CA LYS A 176 -25.19 -7.64 22.97
C LYS A 176 -25.18 -6.67 24.16
N LYS A 177 -25.06 -5.38 23.89
CA LYS A 177 -25.21 -4.22 24.78
C LYS A 177 -25.56 -2.99 23.94
N GLU A 178 -26.49 -3.15 22.99
CA GLU A 178 -27.33 -2.05 22.52
C GLU A 178 -28.70 -2.22 23.17
N THR A 179 -28.71 -2.09 24.48
CA THR A 179 -29.91 -1.73 25.23
C THR A 179 -29.49 -0.51 26.03
N ASP A 180 -30.24 0.57 25.82
CA ASP A 180 -30.13 1.86 26.49
C ASP A 180 -28.95 2.72 26.05
N LEU A 181 -29.16 3.55 25.02
CA LEU A 181 -28.73 4.95 24.95
C LEU A 181 -29.18 5.56 23.60
N SER A 182 -30.49 5.71 23.40
CA SER A 182 -31.02 6.58 22.33
C SER A 182 -32.35 7.19 22.74
N LYS A 183 -32.27 8.14 23.66
CA LYS A 183 -33.17 9.30 23.69
C LYS A 183 -32.28 10.53 23.62
N ASP A 184 -32.09 11.05 22.41
CA ASP A 184 -32.46 12.44 22.12
C ASP A 184 -32.44 12.73 20.62
N LYS A 185 -33.45 13.54 20.26
CA LYS A 185 -33.85 14.20 19.00
C LYS A 185 -32.67 14.85 18.25
N GLU A 186 -32.65 15.21 16.97
CA GLU A 186 -33.51 15.43 15.79
C GLU A 186 -32.45 15.73 14.66
N GLU A 187 -32.57 15.41 13.37
CA GLU A 187 -33.38 16.04 12.32
C GLU A 187 -33.26 15.22 11.02
N LYS A 188 -34.31 15.27 10.20
CA LYS A 188 -34.55 14.42 9.02
C LYS A 188 -33.84 14.95 7.76
N GLY A 189 -32.94 14.14 7.19
CA GLY A 189 -32.69 14.03 5.74
C GLY A 189 -33.17 12.67 5.22
N PRO A 190 -33.26 12.42 3.89
CA PRO A 190 -33.78 11.15 3.36
C PRO A 190 -32.83 10.02 3.76
N MET A 191 -33.23 9.34 4.83
CA MET A 191 -32.44 8.36 5.56
C MET A 191 -32.29 7.11 4.68
N ARG A 192 -31.19 7.02 3.93
CA ARG A 192 -30.66 5.72 3.51
C ARG A 192 -30.31 4.99 4.81
N SER A 193 -31.18 4.06 5.20
CA SER A 193 -31.08 3.33 6.45
C SER A 193 -29.73 2.64 6.59
N ASP A 194 -29.01 2.90 7.68
CA ASP A 194 -27.79 2.18 8.09
C ASP A 194 -28.03 0.65 8.16
N GLU A 195 -29.27 0.23 8.40
CA GLU A 195 -29.70 -1.17 8.42
C GLU A 195 -29.65 -1.80 7.01
N ALA A 196 -29.90 -1.01 5.97
CA ALA A 196 -29.78 -1.45 4.58
C ALA A 196 -28.30 -1.65 4.19
N ASP A 197 -27.39 -0.79 4.67
CA ASP A 197 -25.96 -0.92 4.39
C ASP A 197 -25.28 -2.01 5.24
N SER A 198 -25.70 -2.21 6.49
CA SER A 198 -25.27 -3.33 7.34
C SER A 198 -25.72 -4.67 6.78
N SER A 199 -26.99 -4.81 6.41
CA SER A 199 -27.52 -6.04 5.79
C SER A 199 -26.90 -6.31 4.41
N ARG A 200 -26.66 -5.27 3.61
CA ARG A 200 -25.97 -5.37 2.32
C ARG A 200 -24.52 -5.82 2.48
N THR A 201 -23.82 -5.31 3.46
CA THR A 201 -22.43 -5.67 3.76
C THR A 201 -22.34 -7.09 4.31
N ARG A 202 -23.24 -7.47 5.22
CA ARG A 202 -23.34 -8.82 5.75
C ARG A 202 -23.61 -9.86 4.66
N ARG A 203 -24.53 -9.58 3.74
CA ARG A 203 -24.79 -10.44 2.57
C ARG A 203 -23.56 -10.60 1.68
N ARG A 204 -22.79 -9.53 1.45
CA ARG A 204 -21.53 -9.61 0.67
C ARG A 204 -20.47 -10.43 1.40
N LEU A 205 -20.39 -10.34 2.72
CA LEU A 205 -19.47 -11.14 3.53
C LEU A 205 -19.84 -12.62 3.45
N THR A 206 -21.12 -12.99 3.62
CA THR A 206 -21.55 -14.40 3.51
C THR A 206 -21.33 -14.97 2.11
N LEU A 207 -21.61 -14.19 1.06
CA LEU A 207 -21.31 -14.61 -0.32
C LEU A 207 -19.79 -14.78 -0.54
N PHE A 208 -18.97 -13.89 0.03
CA PHE A 208 -17.53 -14.03 -0.03
C PHE A 208 -17.06 -15.29 0.70
N GLU A 209 -17.51 -15.53 1.94
CA GLU A 209 -17.12 -16.69 2.72
C GLU A 209 -17.47 -18.01 2.00
N ASN A 210 -18.68 -18.11 1.46
CA ASN A 210 -19.10 -19.32 0.74
C ASN A 210 -18.30 -19.57 -0.55
N ASN A 211 -17.96 -18.50 -1.28
CA ASN A 211 -17.29 -18.60 -2.59
C ASN A 211 -15.77 -18.47 -2.53
N VAL A 212 -15.18 -18.19 -1.39
CA VAL A 212 -13.71 -18.06 -1.29
C VAL A 212 -13.14 -19.17 -0.43
N LYS A 213 -13.95 -19.74 0.46
CA LYS A 213 -13.52 -20.80 1.36
C LYS A 213 -12.85 -21.98 0.64
N PRO A 214 -13.37 -22.55 -0.46
CA PRO A 214 -12.69 -23.66 -1.14
C PRO A 214 -11.30 -23.28 -1.68
N LEU A 215 -11.14 -22.05 -2.18
CA LEU A 215 -9.86 -21.53 -2.67
C LEU A 215 -8.87 -21.28 -1.52
N ILE A 216 -9.33 -20.64 -0.43
CA ILE A 216 -8.51 -20.45 0.78
C ILE A 216 -8.09 -21.80 1.35
N ASP A 217 -9.02 -22.75 1.43
CA ASP A 217 -8.75 -24.08 1.95
C ASP A 217 -7.71 -24.79 1.06
N PHE A 218 -7.78 -24.69 -0.27
CA PHE A 218 -6.75 -25.23 -1.18
C PHE A 218 -5.33 -24.69 -0.87
N PHE A 219 -5.18 -23.38 -0.72
CA PHE A 219 -3.88 -22.77 -0.40
C PHE A 219 -3.43 -23.06 1.04
N HIS A 220 -4.37 -23.15 1.98
CA HIS A 220 -4.09 -23.54 3.36
C HIS A 220 -3.57 -24.98 3.44
N HIS A 221 -4.25 -25.94 2.81
CA HIS A 221 -3.82 -27.35 2.81
C HIS A 221 -2.51 -27.58 2.07
N SER A 222 -2.22 -26.77 1.04
CA SER A 222 -0.92 -26.82 0.35
C SER A 222 0.20 -26.06 1.09
N GLY A 223 -0.08 -25.42 2.23
CA GLY A 223 0.91 -24.65 3.00
C GLY A 223 1.32 -23.33 2.34
N ARG A 224 0.63 -22.88 1.29
CA ARG A 224 0.97 -21.69 0.47
C ARG A 224 0.02 -20.52 0.72
N LEU A 225 -0.49 -20.38 1.93
CA LEU A 225 -1.38 -19.30 2.32
C LEU A 225 -0.69 -18.35 3.30
N VAL A 226 -0.75 -17.06 3.01
CA VAL A 226 -0.43 -15.98 3.94
C VAL A 226 -1.73 -15.34 4.39
N THR A 227 -1.98 -15.29 5.70
CA THR A 227 -3.18 -14.65 6.27
C THR A 227 -2.77 -13.44 7.09
N LEU A 228 -3.29 -12.26 6.73
CA LEU A 228 -3.08 -11.01 7.47
C LEU A 228 -4.37 -10.56 8.13
N ASP A 229 -4.33 -10.34 9.45
CA ASP A 229 -5.42 -9.68 10.15
C ASP A 229 -5.32 -8.16 10.00
N VAL A 230 -6.27 -7.58 9.27
CA VAL A 230 -6.35 -6.13 9.03
C VAL A 230 -7.36 -5.44 9.95
N THR A 231 -7.91 -6.16 10.94
CA THR A 231 -8.96 -5.66 11.83
C THR A 231 -8.45 -4.55 12.73
N GLY A 232 -8.96 -3.33 12.57
CA GLY A 232 -8.57 -2.18 13.38
C GLY A 232 -7.11 -1.74 13.22
N ALA A 233 -6.36 -2.38 12.32
CA ALA A 233 -4.95 -2.07 12.09
C ALA A 233 -4.78 -0.80 11.26
N ARG A 234 -3.74 -0.03 11.58
CA ARG A 234 -3.25 1.03 10.68
C ARG A 234 -2.68 0.38 9.43
N MET A 235 -3.09 0.86 8.27
CA MET A 235 -2.68 0.29 6.97
C MET A 235 -1.17 0.37 6.75
N ASP A 236 -0.50 1.42 7.22
CA ASP A 236 0.95 1.57 7.06
C ASP A 236 1.71 0.47 7.81
N LEU A 237 1.19 0.02 8.95
CA LEU A 237 1.75 -1.11 9.69
C LEU A 237 1.49 -2.43 8.95
N VAL A 238 0.31 -2.60 8.34
CA VAL A 238 -0.02 -3.80 7.53
C VAL A 238 0.93 -3.90 6.35
N TRP A 239 1.17 -2.76 5.70
CA TRP A 239 2.09 -2.64 4.60
C TRP A 239 3.53 -2.96 5.02
N SER A 240 4.00 -2.38 6.12
CA SER A 240 5.33 -2.66 6.67
C SER A 240 5.55 -4.16 6.90
N ARG A 241 4.56 -4.88 7.44
CA ARG A 241 4.62 -6.35 7.61
C ARG A 241 4.64 -7.12 6.30
N LEU A 242 3.89 -6.67 5.29
CA LEU A 242 3.99 -7.25 3.95
C LEU A 242 5.39 -7.04 3.38
N CYS A 243 5.97 -5.85 3.53
CA CYS A 243 7.32 -5.58 3.07
C CYS A 243 8.35 -6.50 3.73
N GLU A 244 8.30 -6.67 5.05
CA GLU A 244 9.15 -7.61 5.78
C GLU A 244 9.02 -9.05 5.23
N LEU A 245 7.79 -9.50 4.96
CA LEU A 245 7.54 -10.81 4.34
C LEU A 245 8.19 -10.88 2.97
N PHE A 246 7.93 -9.94 2.07
CA PHE A 246 8.50 -9.96 0.71
C PHE A 246 10.03 -9.91 0.73
N THR A 247 10.63 -9.14 1.64
CA THR A 247 12.07 -9.14 1.87
C THR A 247 12.57 -10.51 2.33
N SER A 248 11.90 -11.17 3.27
CA SER A 248 12.26 -12.54 3.70
C SER A 248 12.15 -13.58 2.59
N LEU A 249 11.23 -13.35 1.64
CA LEU A 249 11.04 -14.17 0.44
C LEU A 249 11.99 -13.78 -0.71
N HIS A 250 12.93 -12.87 -0.48
CA HIS A 250 13.90 -12.38 -1.46
C HIS A 250 13.25 -11.69 -2.68
N LEU A 251 12.05 -11.13 -2.52
CA LEU A 251 11.47 -10.23 -3.52
C LEU A 251 11.96 -8.81 -3.27
N SER A 252 12.85 -8.35 -4.15
CA SER A 252 13.29 -6.96 -4.13
C SER A 252 12.22 -6.04 -4.70
N SER A 253 12.02 -4.90 -4.05
CA SER A 253 11.25 -3.78 -4.59
C SER A 253 11.88 -3.32 -5.91
N GLN A 254 11.06 -2.93 -6.89
CA GLN A 254 11.54 -2.47 -8.20
C GLN A 254 11.73 -0.95 -8.26
N VAL A 255 11.18 -0.23 -7.28
CA VAL A 255 11.17 1.23 -7.19
C VAL A 255 11.50 1.62 -5.76
N LEU A 256 12.22 2.72 -5.56
CA LEU A 256 12.43 3.25 -4.21
C LEU A 256 11.13 3.78 -3.64
N VAL A 257 10.60 3.09 -2.63
CA VAL A 257 9.42 3.52 -1.87
C VAL A 257 9.73 3.69 -0.39
N ASN A 258 8.99 4.58 0.26
CA ASN A 258 9.08 4.86 1.70
C ASN A 258 10.52 5.12 2.15
N TYR A 259 11.24 5.95 1.39
CA TYR A 259 12.62 6.34 1.74
C TYR A 259 12.63 7.72 2.39
N THR A 260 13.70 7.96 3.15
CA THR A 260 13.97 9.23 3.83
C THR A 260 15.13 9.93 3.15
N VAL A 261 14.98 11.23 2.85
CA VAL A 261 16.05 12.08 2.35
C VAL A 261 16.37 13.14 3.40
N ILE A 262 17.61 13.16 3.86
CA ILE A 262 18.13 14.16 4.80
C ILE A 262 18.89 15.20 3.99
N PHE A 263 18.38 16.44 3.95
CA PHE A 263 19.04 17.54 3.25
C PHE A 263 20.04 18.24 4.17
N LEU A 264 21.30 18.35 3.73
CA LEU A 264 22.36 19.05 4.45
C LEU A 264 22.93 20.18 3.60
N PHE A 265 23.14 21.35 4.22
CA PHE A 265 23.67 22.56 3.58
C PHE A 265 25.15 22.77 3.92
N ASP A 266 25.79 23.76 3.28
CA ASP A 266 27.25 23.98 3.22
C ASP A 266 28.02 24.12 4.55
N HIS A 267 27.33 24.19 5.69
CA HIS A 267 27.94 24.37 7.01
C HIS A 267 28.07 23.10 7.85
N ILE A 268 27.97 21.91 7.24
CA ILE A 268 27.65 20.67 7.96
C ILE A 268 28.59 19.50 7.62
N GLY A 269 29.91 19.76 7.53
CA GLY A 269 30.90 18.67 7.40
C GLY A 269 30.84 17.68 8.58
N GLU A 270 30.83 18.22 9.81
CA GLU A 270 30.80 17.42 11.04
C GLU A 270 29.50 16.60 11.20
N LEU A 271 28.34 17.18 10.87
CA LEU A 271 27.07 16.48 11.01
C LEU A 271 26.82 15.49 9.85
N GLN A 272 27.31 15.74 8.64
CA GLN A 272 27.31 14.70 7.59
C GLN A 272 28.15 13.49 8.04
N GLN A 273 29.34 13.73 8.58
CA GLN A 273 30.18 12.66 9.11
C GLN A 273 29.48 11.92 10.26
N LEU A 274 28.91 12.65 11.21
CA LEU A 274 28.16 12.07 12.35
C LEU A 274 26.98 11.20 11.90
N ILE A 275 26.22 11.64 10.88
CA ILE A 275 25.11 10.84 10.34
C ILE A 275 25.65 9.58 9.67
N THR A 276 26.67 9.72 8.83
CA THR A 276 27.25 8.59 8.08
C THR A 276 27.88 7.55 9.00
N GLU A 277 28.44 7.96 10.14
CA GLU A 277 29.04 7.04 11.12
C GLU A 277 28.02 6.33 12.01
N ASN A 278 26.87 6.95 12.28
CA ASN A 278 25.89 6.44 13.24
C ASN A 278 24.67 5.78 12.59
N TYR A 279 24.36 6.07 11.32
CA TYR A 279 23.16 5.58 10.63
C TYR A 279 23.55 4.92 9.31
N ASN A 280 22.82 3.88 8.93
CA ASN A 280 22.97 3.25 7.61
C ASN A 280 22.36 4.16 6.53
N VAL A 281 23.17 5.03 5.95
CA VAL A 281 22.75 6.02 4.95
C VAL A 281 23.62 5.97 3.70
N GLN A 282 23.03 6.30 2.56
CA GLN A 282 23.76 6.55 1.33
C GLN A 282 23.91 8.06 1.11
N VAL A 283 25.15 8.55 1.01
CA VAL A 283 25.42 9.97 0.76
C VAL A 283 25.42 10.26 -0.74
N ILE A 284 24.69 11.31 -1.14
CA ILE A 284 24.60 11.83 -2.49
C ILE A 284 25.01 13.31 -2.46
N SER A 285 26.12 13.65 -3.11
CA SER A 285 26.56 15.04 -3.28
C SER A 285 25.93 15.61 -4.54
N LEU A 286 25.09 16.65 -4.42
CA LEU A 286 24.44 17.25 -5.59
C LEU A 286 25.43 17.93 -6.52
N GLN A 287 26.52 18.50 -6.00
CA GLN A 287 27.58 19.07 -6.83
C GLN A 287 28.14 18.05 -7.84
N SER A 288 28.23 16.78 -7.46
CA SER A 288 28.72 15.73 -8.36
C SER A 288 27.72 15.32 -9.46
N LEU A 289 26.45 15.72 -9.33
CA LEU A 289 25.38 15.39 -10.27
C LEU A 289 25.09 16.53 -11.25
N LEU A 290 25.66 17.72 -11.02
CA LEU A 290 25.33 18.95 -11.74
C LEU A 290 26.56 19.44 -12.52
N ASP A 291 26.33 19.85 -13.78
CA ASP A 291 27.38 20.43 -14.62
C ASP A 291 27.74 21.87 -14.23
N ASN A 292 26.81 22.58 -13.57
CA ASN A 292 26.95 23.97 -13.17
C ASN A 292 26.57 24.15 -11.68
N PRO A 293 27.43 24.74 -10.84
CA PRO A 293 27.13 25.00 -9.43
C PRO A 293 26.04 26.06 -9.19
N ASN A 294 25.76 26.93 -10.18
CA ASN A 294 24.65 27.88 -10.15
C ASN A 294 23.38 27.27 -10.76
N CYS A 295 22.91 26.17 -10.19
CA CYS A 295 21.71 25.47 -10.64
C CYS A 295 20.42 26.07 -10.07
N THR A 296 19.30 25.80 -10.70
CA THR A 296 17.98 26.01 -10.10
C THR A 296 17.63 24.89 -9.12
N LEU A 297 16.67 25.15 -8.21
CA LEU A 297 16.16 24.12 -7.31
C LEU A 297 15.56 22.94 -8.09
N GLU A 298 14.88 23.24 -9.20
CA GLU A 298 14.30 22.26 -10.11
C GLU A 298 15.35 21.35 -10.73
N GLU A 299 16.44 21.91 -11.27
CA GLU A 299 17.54 21.13 -11.84
C GLU A 299 18.19 20.23 -10.78
N ALA A 300 18.44 20.78 -9.59
CA ALA A 300 19.02 20.05 -8.47
C ALA A 300 18.14 18.86 -8.02
N MET A 301 16.84 19.09 -7.84
CA MET A 301 15.89 18.05 -7.41
C MET A 301 15.62 17.02 -8.52
N ALA A 302 15.62 17.43 -9.79
CA ALA A 302 15.51 16.51 -10.92
C ALA A 302 16.74 15.58 -10.99
N ALA A 303 17.95 16.13 -10.84
CA ALA A 303 19.18 15.35 -10.82
C ALA A 303 19.22 14.39 -9.61
N LEU A 304 18.80 14.87 -8.43
CA LEU A 304 18.67 14.05 -7.23
C LEU A 304 17.67 12.92 -7.42
N SER A 305 16.47 13.19 -7.95
CA SER A 305 15.44 12.19 -8.20
C SER A 305 15.95 11.08 -9.12
N LYS A 306 16.57 11.45 -10.24
CA LYS A 306 17.18 10.50 -11.19
C LYS A 306 18.26 9.64 -10.53
N ARG A 307 19.07 10.22 -9.65
CA ARG A 307 20.12 9.48 -8.92
C ARG A 307 19.52 8.54 -7.86
N LEU A 308 18.44 8.97 -7.20
CA LEU A 308 17.68 8.14 -6.27
C LEU A 308 17.14 6.93 -7.02
N GLU A 309 16.41 7.08 -8.13
CA GLU A 309 15.88 5.98 -8.95
C GLU A 309 16.93 4.94 -9.37
N GLN A 310 18.19 5.34 -9.52
CA GLN A 310 19.32 4.45 -9.84
C GLN A 310 19.97 3.77 -8.63
N SER A 311 19.54 4.10 -7.41
CA SER A 311 20.06 3.53 -6.17
C SER A 311 19.42 2.17 -5.87
N ASP A 312 20.06 1.41 -4.99
CA ASP A 312 19.54 0.11 -4.57
C ASP A 312 18.16 0.30 -3.91
N PRO A 313 17.10 -0.42 -4.37
CA PRO A 313 15.76 -0.34 -3.78
C PRO A 313 15.68 -0.71 -2.29
N THR A 314 16.70 -1.39 -1.75
CA THR A 314 16.82 -1.73 -0.33
C THR A 314 17.30 -0.54 0.52
N THR A 315 17.92 0.48 -0.07
CA THR A 315 18.36 1.68 0.64
C THR A 315 17.14 2.50 1.08
N LYS A 316 16.98 2.71 2.39
CA LYS A 316 15.86 3.47 2.96
C LYS A 316 16.19 4.89 3.38
N THR A 317 17.47 5.24 3.50
CA THR A 317 17.87 6.57 3.98
C THR A 317 19.01 7.12 3.15
N PHE A 318 18.81 8.34 2.65
CA PHE A 318 19.75 9.07 1.82
C PHE A 318 20.11 10.38 2.49
N VAL A 319 21.37 10.79 2.37
CA VAL A 319 21.81 12.14 2.71
C VAL A 319 22.04 12.88 1.40
N ALA A 320 21.25 13.91 1.15
CA ALA A 320 21.40 14.82 0.02
C ALA A 320 22.22 16.04 0.47
N SER A 321 23.52 16.03 0.14
CA SER A 321 24.41 17.14 0.42
C SER A 321 24.28 18.19 -0.68
N LEU A 322 23.77 19.36 -0.30
CA LEU A 322 23.63 20.54 -1.15
C LEU A 322 24.94 21.34 -1.24
N SER A 323 26.00 20.83 -0.61
CA SER A 323 27.29 21.51 -0.60
C SER A 323 27.84 21.75 -1.99
N GLY A 324 28.35 22.95 -2.23
CA GLY A 324 28.87 23.34 -3.54
C GLY A 324 27.80 23.66 -4.59
N THR A 325 26.55 23.85 -4.17
CA THR A 325 25.47 24.43 -4.99
C THR A 325 25.12 25.83 -4.47
N ASN A 326 24.43 26.63 -5.28
CA ASN A 326 23.88 27.93 -4.87
C ASN A 326 22.61 27.85 -3.99
N ILE A 327 22.16 26.65 -3.61
CA ILE A 327 20.95 26.45 -2.79
C ILE A 327 21.34 26.60 -1.31
N ALA A 328 21.04 27.77 -0.74
CA ALA A 328 21.34 28.11 0.65
C ALA A 328 20.11 28.03 1.57
N GLU A 329 20.32 27.91 2.88
CA GLU A 329 19.25 27.77 3.90
C GLU A 329 18.27 28.98 3.92
N ASP A 330 18.75 30.15 3.49
CA ASP A 330 18.04 31.43 3.44
C ASP A 330 17.48 31.76 2.04
N SER A 331 17.55 30.81 1.09
CA SER A 331 17.03 31.00 -0.26
C SER A 331 15.55 31.39 -0.23
N VAL A 332 15.21 32.49 -0.92
CA VAL A 332 13.86 33.02 -0.97
C VAL A 332 13.05 32.30 -2.05
N CYS A 333 12.07 31.53 -1.58
CA CYS A 333 11.14 30.76 -2.38
C CYS A 333 9.95 31.62 -2.85
N GLN A 334 9.63 31.59 -4.15
CA GLN A 334 8.51 32.33 -4.77
C GLN A 334 7.40 31.39 -5.30
N SER A 335 7.19 30.22 -4.72
CA SER A 335 6.11 29.32 -5.17
C SER A 335 4.73 29.74 -4.63
N GLN A 336 3.78 29.98 -5.53
CA GLN A 336 2.35 30.21 -5.24
C GLN A 336 1.50 28.93 -5.33
N GLU A 337 2.12 27.77 -5.53
CA GLU A 337 1.40 26.52 -5.75
C GLU A 337 1.04 25.81 -4.44
N HIS A 338 -0.20 25.34 -4.38
CA HIS A 338 -0.71 24.59 -3.24
C HIS A 338 -0.69 23.09 -3.55
N SER A 339 0.31 22.37 -3.03
CA SER A 339 0.29 20.90 -2.96
C SER A 339 0.02 20.46 -1.53
N ILE A 340 -0.72 19.36 -1.36
CA ILE A 340 -0.99 18.76 -0.06
C ILE A 340 0.30 18.11 0.43
N MET A 341 0.89 18.65 1.50
CA MET A 341 2.08 18.10 2.14
C MET A 341 1.79 17.92 3.63
N PHE A 342 2.32 16.84 4.21
CA PHE A 342 2.21 16.62 5.64
C PHE A 342 3.48 17.14 6.31
N VAL A 343 3.33 18.20 7.10
CA VAL A 343 4.44 18.76 7.88
C VAL A 343 4.34 18.23 9.29
N ASP A 344 5.42 17.63 9.77
CA ASP A 344 5.57 17.39 11.20
C ASP A 344 6.19 18.64 11.83
N GLU A 345 5.38 19.34 12.64
CA GLU A 345 5.84 20.54 13.37
C GLU A 345 6.71 20.17 14.57
N GLU A 346 6.79 18.90 14.98
CA GLU A 346 7.69 18.47 16.04
C GLU A 346 9.15 18.50 15.56
N VAL A 347 9.90 19.49 16.07
CA VAL A 347 11.35 19.56 15.89
C VAL A 347 12.03 18.61 16.88
N THR A 348 12.55 17.49 16.38
CA THR A 348 13.08 16.41 17.23
C THR A 348 14.40 15.83 16.71
N GLN A 349 15.01 14.91 17.47
CA GLN A 349 16.25 14.25 17.04
C GLN A 349 15.98 13.24 15.93
N LEU A 350 17.00 12.99 15.11
CA LEU A 350 16.93 12.07 13.97
C LEU A 350 16.43 10.65 14.36
N ASP A 351 16.76 10.22 15.58
CA ASP A 351 16.35 8.96 16.18
C ASP A 351 14.84 8.74 16.27
N LYS A 352 14.04 9.81 16.26
CA LYS A 352 12.57 9.70 16.26
C LYS A 352 11.99 9.45 14.86
N PHE A 353 12.73 9.84 13.82
CA PHE A 353 12.27 9.73 12.43
C PHE A 353 12.78 8.47 11.74
N LEU A 354 13.94 7.97 12.17
CA LEU A 354 14.55 6.77 11.60
C LEU A 354 14.29 5.56 12.50
N ASP A 355 13.53 4.58 11.99
CA ASP A 355 13.37 3.26 12.62
C ASP A 355 14.70 2.47 12.53
N VAL A 356 15.56 2.80 13.49
CA VAL A 356 16.78 2.15 13.99
C VAL A 356 17.41 1.03 13.12
N CYS A 357 18.48 1.42 12.43
CA CYS A 357 19.73 0.65 12.34
C CYS A 357 20.89 1.59 12.71
N LYS A 358 21.12 1.78 14.01
CA LYS A 358 22.29 2.53 14.50
C LYS A 358 23.54 1.66 14.32
N ALA A 359 24.50 2.12 13.51
CA ALA A 359 25.76 1.41 13.31
C ALA A 359 26.63 1.42 14.57
N LYS A 360 26.57 2.50 15.35
CA LYS A 360 27.24 2.70 16.63
C LYS A 360 26.28 3.48 17.54
N GLY A 361 26.20 3.14 18.83
CA GLY A 361 25.18 3.61 19.78
C GLY A 361 25.17 5.12 20.13
N GLY A 362 25.61 6.01 19.24
CA GLY A 362 25.53 7.46 19.38
C GLY A 362 24.13 8.01 19.07
N THR A 363 23.83 9.19 19.59
CA THR A 363 22.63 9.97 19.27
C THR A 363 23.04 11.23 18.52
N CYS A 364 22.34 11.58 17.43
CA CYS A 364 22.59 12.85 16.76
C CYS A 364 22.00 13.99 17.61
N PRO A 365 22.80 14.96 18.09
CA PRO A 365 22.30 16.03 18.96
C PRO A 365 21.48 17.07 18.17
N PHE A 366 21.62 17.09 16.85
CA PHE A 366 20.95 18.03 15.98
C PHE A 366 19.47 17.70 15.85
N LYS A 367 18.67 18.76 15.77
CA LYS A 367 17.23 18.66 15.62
C LYS A 367 16.83 18.83 14.16
N PHE A 368 15.86 18.04 13.76
CA PHE A 368 15.31 18.00 12.43
C PHE A 368 13.80 18.23 12.47
N LYS A 369 13.29 18.69 11.33
CA LYS A 369 11.86 18.77 11.00
C LYS A 369 11.59 17.91 9.79
N ALA A 370 10.39 17.34 9.71
CA ALA A 370 10.00 16.45 8.63
C ALA A 370 8.92 17.10 7.75
N VAL A 371 9.10 16.97 6.44
CA VAL A 371 8.07 17.26 5.44
C VAL A 371 7.86 15.98 4.63
N CYS A 372 6.68 15.40 4.73
CA CYS A 372 6.31 14.20 4.00
C CYS A 372 5.55 14.57 2.72
N THR A 373 5.99 14.01 1.60
CA THR A 373 5.29 14.12 0.32
C THR A 373 4.09 13.18 0.27
N THR A 374 3.21 13.35 -0.71
CA THR A 374 2.10 12.40 -0.97
C THR A 374 2.57 11.01 -1.40
N GLY A 375 3.81 10.89 -1.88
CA GLY A 375 4.44 9.63 -2.28
C GLY A 375 5.12 8.88 -1.15
N ASN A 376 4.80 9.21 0.12
CA ASN A 376 5.43 8.66 1.33
C ASN A 376 6.96 8.85 1.40
N THR A 377 7.51 9.83 0.69
CA THR A 377 8.90 10.25 0.88
C THR A 377 8.98 11.19 2.08
N MET A 378 9.85 10.87 3.05
CA MET A 378 10.11 11.73 4.20
C MET A 378 11.33 12.61 3.92
N CYS A 379 11.13 13.91 3.82
CA CYS A 379 12.22 14.88 3.68
C CYS A 379 12.55 15.47 5.05
N LEU A 380 13.77 15.23 5.53
CA LEU A 380 14.28 15.74 6.80
C LEU A 380 15.19 16.93 6.56
N PHE A 381 14.97 17.98 7.33
CA PHE A 381 15.73 19.22 7.24
C PHE A 381 16.22 19.65 8.63
N PRO A 382 17.42 20.23 8.74
CA PRO A 382 17.85 20.85 9.97
C PRO A 382 16.87 21.92 10.47
N SER A 383 16.71 22.02 11.78
CA SER A 383 15.70 22.89 12.40
C SER A 383 15.79 24.38 12.04
N GLN A 384 16.98 24.85 11.66
CA GLN A 384 17.25 26.25 11.31
C GLN A 384 16.74 26.66 9.93
N VAL A 385 16.52 25.70 9.02
CA VAL A 385 16.04 25.98 7.65
C VAL A 385 14.65 26.62 7.74
N SER A 386 14.24 27.46 6.80
CA SER A 386 12.87 28.00 6.79
C SER A 386 11.84 26.91 6.43
N LEU A 387 10.62 26.96 6.98
CA LEU A 387 9.58 25.97 6.63
C LEU A 387 9.13 26.11 5.17
N THR A 388 9.15 27.34 4.63
CA THR A 388 8.82 27.64 3.24
C THR A 388 9.75 26.91 2.28
N LEU A 389 11.07 27.00 2.50
CA LEU A 389 12.07 26.32 1.67
C LEU A 389 11.93 24.79 1.75
N CYS A 390 11.70 24.24 2.96
CA CYS A 390 11.49 22.80 3.12
C CYS A 390 10.28 22.27 2.34
N LYS A 391 9.17 23.02 2.36
CA LYS A 391 7.98 22.68 1.60
C LYS A 391 8.24 22.72 0.09
N GLU A 392 8.94 23.76 -0.37
CA GLU A 392 9.27 23.90 -1.80
C GLU A 392 10.19 22.78 -2.27
N MET A 393 11.28 22.51 -1.57
CA MET A 393 12.21 21.42 -1.93
C MET A 393 11.52 20.05 -1.98
N ALA A 394 10.70 19.73 -0.97
CA ALA A 394 9.96 18.48 -0.93
C ALA A 394 8.91 18.40 -2.05
N MET A 395 8.26 19.52 -2.37
CA MET A 395 7.30 19.60 -3.47
C MET A 395 7.99 19.39 -4.82
N VAL A 396 9.09 20.10 -5.09
CA VAL A 396 9.84 19.96 -6.35
C VAL A 396 10.37 18.54 -6.51
N LEU A 397 10.96 17.95 -5.45
CA LEU A 397 11.40 16.54 -5.49
C LEU A 397 10.25 15.59 -5.85
N SER A 398 9.06 15.80 -5.29
CA SER A 398 7.90 14.95 -5.58
C SER A 398 7.42 15.03 -7.03
N ARG A 399 7.67 16.14 -7.76
CA ARG A 399 7.32 16.26 -9.19
C ARG A 399 8.17 15.36 -10.08
N TYR A 400 9.42 15.14 -9.68
CA TYR A 400 10.39 14.36 -10.44
C TYR A 400 10.50 12.92 -9.97
N SER A 401 9.91 12.59 -8.82
CA SER A 401 9.75 11.20 -8.39
C SER A 401 8.63 10.60 -9.25
N GLN A 402 8.98 9.88 -10.31
CA GLN A 402 7.96 9.18 -11.10
C GLN A 402 7.35 8.06 -10.27
N HIS A 403 6.02 8.07 -10.13
CA HIS A 403 5.26 6.93 -9.61
C HIS A 403 5.14 5.84 -10.67
#